data_AF-A0A2J0L3X0-F1
#
_entry.id   AF-A0A2J0L3X0-F1
#
_cell.length_a   1.000
_cell.length_b   1.000
_cell.length_c   1.000
_cell.angle_alpha   90.00
_cell.angle_beta   90.00
_cell.angle_gamma   90.00
#
_symmetry.space_group_name_H-M   'P 1'
#
loop_
_entity.id
_entity.type
_entity.pdbx_description
1 polymer ?
#
loop_
_entity_poly.entity_id
_entity_poly.type
_entity_poly.pdbx_seq_one_letter_code
_entity_poly.pdbx_strand_id
1 'polypeptide(L)'
;MFYTYVIKSKKDGKLYTGFTNNLRKRFEEHNNGRVFSTKGRGPFELIYYEACPVRNDRYRWHLISNGACVDKQDASAREKYLKSGMGKRYLKNRMKRFLSVTGFTLIELALVALIIVVLVGISTPLFRKTFSDIELDEASYNIAKFMNYAQAKAVAEIVTTKIYFDFEKNIYWLTENNDPSKPDYFTRVTGRLGRVFSTPRGIDLEGAASTLVFYPSGRSEDFKISLKNQNGRVKLVRVKEETGQANAIDTEK
;
A
#
# COMPACT_ATOMS: atom_id res chain seq x y z
N MET A 1 7.60 -40.75 -38.22
CA MET A 1 7.14 -39.68 -37.31
C MET A 1 7.80 -38.38 -37.73
N PHE A 2 7.05 -37.28 -37.82
CA PHE A 2 7.59 -35.94 -38.05
C PHE A 2 7.46 -35.10 -36.78
N TYR A 3 8.28 -34.07 -36.67
CA TYR A 3 8.30 -33.16 -35.53
C TYR A 3 8.23 -31.73 -36.01
N THR A 4 7.36 -30.93 -35.39
CA THR A 4 7.38 -29.48 -35.51
C THR A 4 7.93 -28.93 -34.21
N TYR A 5 8.94 -28.07 -34.26
CA TYR A 5 9.70 -27.65 -33.09
C TYR A 5 9.97 -26.16 -33.08
N VAL A 6 10.21 -25.64 -31.87
CA VAL A 6 10.64 -24.26 -31.63
C VAL A 6 11.90 -24.31 -30.78
N ILE A 7 12.96 -23.68 -31.29
CA ILE A 7 14.22 -23.46 -30.57
C ILE A 7 14.36 -21.97 -30.23
N LYS A 8 15.01 -21.69 -29.10
CA LYS A 8 15.38 -20.33 -28.66
C LYS A 8 16.89 -20.20 -28.67
N SER A 9 17.40 -19.17 -29.31
CA SER A 9 18.82 -18.83 -29.20
C SER A 9 19.10 -18.28 -27.79
N LYS A 10 20.16 -18.77 -27.14
CA LYS A 10 20.67 -18.14 -25.91
C LYS A 10 21.38 -16.82 -26.18
N LYS A 11 21.84 -16.63 -27.42
CA LYS A 11 22.63 -15.47 -27.84
C LYS A 11 21.75 -14.26 -28.17
N ASP A 12 20.70 -14.44 -28.96
CA ASP A 12 19.82 -13.34 -29.41
C ASP A 12 18.40 -13.38 -28.79
N GLY A 13 18.07 -14.43 -28.03
CA GLY A 13 16.76 -14.61 -27.41
C GLY A 13 15.61 -14.88 -28.38
N LYS A 14 15.85 -14.88 -29.69
CA LYS A 14 14.82 -15.03 -30.74
C LYS A 14 14.48 -16.50 -30.94
N LEU A 15 13.23 -16.73 -31.34
CA LEU A 15 12.68 -18.04 -31.64
C LEU A 15 12.91 -18.42 -33.10
N TYR A 16 13.11 -19.71 -33.35
CA TYR A 16 13.07 -20.31 -34.69
C TYR A 16 12.13 -21.50 -34.66
N THR A 17 11.22 -21.55 -35.63
CA THR A 17 10.27 -22.65 -35.81
C THR A 17 10.64 -23.43 -37.06
N GLY A 18 10.73 -24.75 -36.93
CA GLY A 18 11.03 -25.66 -38.04
C GLY A 18 10.25 -26.97 -37.92
N PHE A 19 10.38 -27.82 -38.93
CA PHE A 19 9.94 -29.20 -38.88
C PHE A 19 11.03 -30.15 -39.40
N THR A 20 10.98 -31.42 -38.98
CA THR A 20 11.96 -32.45 -39.35
C THR A 20 11.41 -33.84 -39.09
N ASN A 21 11.95 -34.87 -39.74
CA ASN A 21 11.70 -36.28 -39.37
C ASN A 21 12.65 -36.78 -38.25
N ASN A 22 13.71 -36.04 -37.95
CA ASN A 22 14.68 -36.36 -36.90
C ASN A 22 15.02 -35.10 -36.09
N LEU A 23 14.35 -34.93 -34.94
CA LEU A 23 14.49 -33.76 -34.08
C LEU A 23 15.88 -33.65 -33.46
N ARG A 24 16.44 -34.77 -32.97
CA ARG A 24 17.75 -34.81 -32.33
C ARG A 24 18.85 -34.37 -33.28
N LYS A 25 18.93 -35.01 -34.45
CA LYS A 25 19.91 -34.67 -35.49
C LYS A 25 19.78 -33.20 -35.91
N ARG A 26 18.54 -32.73 -36.12
CA ARG A 26 18.30 -31.35 -36.55
C ARG A 26 18.69 -30.33 -35.49
N PHE A 27 18.44 -30.62 -34.22
CA PHE A 27 18.85 -29.77 -33.10
C PHE A 27 20.39 -29.66 -33.00
N GLU A 28 21.11 -30.76 -33.19
CA GLU A 28 22.57 -30.76 -33.27
C GLU A 28 23.09 -29.96 -34.48
N GLU A 29 22.44 -30.05 -35.65
CA GLU A 29 22.79 -29.25 -36.82
C GLU A 29 22.65 -27.74 -36.56
N HIS A 30 21.60 -27.32 -35.84
CA HIS A 30 21.40 -25.92 -35.43
C HIS A 30 22.52 -25.44 -34.50
N ASN A 31 22.89 -26.24 -33.50
CA ASN A 31 23.96 -25.90 -32.55
C ASN A 31 25.35 -25.89 -33.20
N ASN A 32 25.58 -26.76 -34.18
CA ASN A 32 26.82 -26.80 -34.95
C ASN A 32 26.88 -25.78 -36.11
N GLY A 33 25.87 -24.90 -36.24
CA GLY A 33 25.85 -23.86 -37.29
C GLY A 33 25.70 -24.39 -38.72
N ARG A 34 25.27 -25.65 -38.89
CA ARG A 34 25.11 -26.31 -40.19
C ARG A 34 23.80 -25.95 -40.91
N VAL A 35 22.88 -25.26 -40.22
CA VAL A 35 21.62 -24.77 -40.80
C VAL A 35 21.74 -23.29 -41.14
N PHE A 36 21.61 -22.96 -42.44
CA PHE A 36 21.78 -21.60 -42.97
C PHE A 36 20.93 -20.55 -42.22
N SER A 37 19.65 -20.82 -42.01
CA SER A 37 18.70 -19.88 -41.36
C SER A 37 18.99 -19.58 -39.88
N THR A 38 19.89 -20.35 -39.26
CA THR A 38 20.25 -20.22 -37.85
C THR A 38 21.75 -20.16 -37.62
N LYS A 39 22.56 -20.04 -38.68
CA LYS A 39 24.02 -20.00 -38.60
C LYS A 39 24.46 -18.80 -37.75
N GLY A 40 25.41 -19.01 -36.84
CA GLY A 40 25.95 -17.95 -35.96
C GLY A 40 25.04 -17.50 -34.81
N ARG A 41 23.86 -18.11 -34.68
CA ARG A 41 22.86 -17.82 -33.63
C ARG A 41 22.84 -18.85 -32.50
N GLY A 42 23.68 -19.89 -32.57
CA GLY A 42 23.87 -20.83 -31.46
C GLY A 42 24.57 -20.18 -30.26
N PRO A 43 24.52 -20.80 -29.07
CA PRO A 43 23.84 -22.06 -28.77
C PRO A 43 22.32 -21.92 -28.63
N PHE A 44 21.59 -22.99 -28.91
CA PHE A 44 20.13 -23.07 -28.88
C PHE A 44 19.62 -23.98 -27.77
N GLU A 45 18.43 -23.66 -27.26
CA GLU A 45 17.61 -24.53 -26.41
C GLU A 45 16.35 -24.94 -27.15
N LEU A 46 15.99 -26.22 -27.05
CA LEU A 46 14.71 -26.72 -27.50
C LEU A 46 13.65 -26.36 -26.45
N ILE A 47 12.75 -25.44 -26.79
CA ILE A 47 11.74 -24.94 -25.83
C ILE A 47 10.36 -25.54 -26.07
N TYR A 48 10.12 -26.12 -27.25
CA TYR A 48 8.84 -26.74 -27.60
C TYR A 48 8.97 -27.69 -28.79
N TYR A 49 8.23 -28.80 -28.78
CA TYR A 49 8.02 -29.64 -29.96
C TYR A 49 6.65 -30.35 -29.92
N GLU A 50 6.13 -30.67 -31.10
CA GLU A 50 4.96 -31.51 -31.33
C GLU A 50 5.39 -32.69 -32.21
N ALA A 51 5.01 -33.92 -31.83
CA ALA A 51 5.26 -35.13 -32.61
C ALA A 51 4.01 -35.52 -33.41
N CYS A 52 4.16 -35.63 -34.73
CA CYS A 52 3.14 -36.04 -35.68
C CYS A 52 3.39 -37.50 -36.10
N PRO A 53 2.62 -38.47 -35.60
CA PRO A 53 2.71 -39.85 -36.06
C PRO A 53 2.39 -39.90 -37.56
N VAL A 54 3.15 -40.71 -38.30
CA VAL A 54 2.85 -40.96 -39.72
C VAL A 54 1.89 -42.13 -39.76
N ARG A 55 0.72 -41.94 -40.36
CA ARG A 55 -0.16 -43.07 -40.67
C ARG A 55 0.50 -43.96 -41.71
N ASN A 56 0.83 -45.18 -41.29
CA ASN A 56 1.07 -46.29 -42.19
C ASN A 56 -0.12 -47.23 -41.95
N ASP A 57 -1.27 -46.93 -42.57
CA ASP A 57 -2.44 -47.79 -42.38
C ASP A 57 -2.15 -49.15 -43.03
N ARG A 58 -1.94 -50.15 -42.18
CA ARG A 58 -2.61 -51.45 -42.37
C ARG A 58 -3.59 -51.80 -41.25
N TYR A 59 -3.55 -51.20 -40.04
CA TYR A 59 -4.60 -51.43 -39.05
C TYR A 59 -4.87 -50.25 -38.07
N ARG A 60 -6.13 -49.78 -38.12
CA ARG A 60 -7.02 -49.37 -37.01
C ARG A 60 -7.07 -47.89 -36.58
N TRP A 61 -8.16 -47.25 -37.04
CA TRP A 61 -8.67 -45.92 -36.71
C TRP A 61 -9.61 -45.94 -35.48
N HIS A 62 -9.12 -45.84 -34.26
CA HIS A 62 -10.00 -45.41 -33.16
C HIS A 62 -9.19 -44.74 -32.06
N LEU A 63 -9.62 -43.53 -31.68
CA LEU A 63 -9.05 -42.63 -30.65
C LEU A 63 -7.89 -41.72 -31.10
N ILE A 64 -8.18 -40.72 -31.95
CA ILE A 64 -7.42 -39.45 -31.90
C ILE A 64 -8.43 -38.29 -31.89
N SER A 65 -9.08 -38.11 -30.74
CA SER A 65 -9.95 -36.94 -30.47
C SER A 65 -9.16 -35.74 -29.95
N ASN A 66 -7.91 -35.53 -30.41
CA ASN A 66 -7.07 -34.41 -29.99
C ASN A 66 -6.10 -33.96 -31.11
N GLY A 67 -6.62 -33.59 -32.28
CA GLY A 67 -5.91 -32.73 -33.26
C GLY A 67 -4.49 -33.13 -33.67
N ALA A 68 -4.12 -34.41 -33.64
CA ALA A 68 -2.78 -34.84 -34.01
C ALA A 68 -2.64 -34.91 -35.54
N CYS A 69 -1.60 -34.26 -36.05
CA CYS A 69 -1.12 -34.31 -37.43
C CYS A 69 -0.77 -35.75 -37.86
N VAL A 70 -1.22 -36.14 -39.06
CA VAL A 70 -1.32 -37.51 -39.58
C VAL A 70 -0.24 -37.83 -40.63
N ASP A 71 0.29 -36.80 -41.31
CA ASP A 71 1.33 -36.96 -42.35
C ASP A 71 2.38 -35.82 -42.35
N LYS A 72 3.46 -35.96 -43.15
CA LYS A 72 4.48 -34.92 -43.43
C LYS A 72 3.84 -33.57 -43.78
N GLN A 73 2.75 -33.61 -44.54
CA GLN A 73 2.00 -32.44 -44.98
C GLN A 73 1.40 -31.69 -43.79
N ASP A 74 0.90 -32.41 -42.80
CA ASP A 74 0.35 -31.82 -41.58
C ASP A 74 1.44 -31.21 -40.69
N ALA A 75 2.59 -31.86 -40.57
CA ALA A 75 3.73 -31.29 -39.85
C ALA A 75 4.19 -29.97 -40.50
N SER A 76 4.24 -29.94 -41.83
CA SER A 76 4.57 -28.71 -42.57
C SER A 76 3.48 -27.63 -42.44
N ALA A 77 2.21 -28.00 -42.51
CA ALA A 77 1.10 -27.08 -42.28
C ALA A 77 1.12 -26.50 -40.87
N ARG A 78 1.45 -27.33 -39.87
CA ARG A 78 1.58 -26.91 -38.48
C ARG A 78 2.75 -25.96 -38.26
N GLU A 79 3.89 -26.20 -38.88
CA GLU A 79 5.01 -25.26 -38.88
C GLU A 79 4.59 -23.89 -39.45
N LYS A 80 3.89 -23.88 -40.60
CA LYS A 80 3.36 -22.66 -41.20
C LYS A 80 2.40 -21.94 -40.26
N TYR A 81 1.48 -22.67 -39.63
CA TYR A 81 0.58 -22.12 -38.61
C TYR A 81 1.35 -21.48 -37.46
N LEU A 82 2.34 -22.18 -36.87
CA LEU A 82 3.13 -21.68 -35.75
C LEU A 82 3.99 -20.46 -36.12
N LYS A 83 4.32 -20.28 -37.41
CA LYS A 83 4.98 -19.06 -37.93
C LYS A 83 4.04 -17.87 -38.11
N SER A 84 2.72 -18.08 -38.18
CA SER A 84 1.69 -17.02 -38.31
C SER A 84 1.53 -16.20 -37.02
N GLY A 85 0.85 -15.05 -37.11
CA GLY A 85 0.54 -14.23 -35.93
C GLY A 85 -0.30 -14.97 -34.88
N MET A 86 -1.32 -15.71 -35.32
CA MET A 86 -2.17 -16.52 -34.43
C MET A 86 -1.38 -17.66 -33.77
N GLY A 87 -0.53 -18.35 -34.54
CA GLY A 87 0.32 -19.42 -34.02
C GLY A 87 1.38 -18.92 -33.03
N LYS A 88 1.96 -17.74 -33.24
CA LYS A 88 2.86 -17.09 -32.27
C LYS A 88 2.13 -16.77 -30.96
N ARG A 89 0.88 -16.30 -31.02
CA ARG A 89 0.04 -16.05 -29.84
C ARG A 89 -0.28 -17.36 -29.10
N TYR A 90 -0.58 -18.44 -29.83
CA TYR A 90 -0.75 -19.77 -29.26
C TYR A 90 0.50 -20.24 -28.50
N LEU A 91 1.68 -20.13 -29.12
CA LEU A 91 2.96 -20.48 -28.48
C LEU A 91 3.24 -19.63 -27.24
N LYS A 92 3.02 -18.31 -27.32
CA LYS A 92 3.21 -17.40 -26.17
C LYS A 92 2.32 -17.78 -24.98
N ASN A 93 1.07 -18.13 -25.24
CA ASN A 93 0.15 -18.57 -24.19
C ASN A 93 0.56 -19.93 -23.61
N ARG A 94 0.93 -20.88 -24.46
CA ARG A 94 1.35 -22.23 -24.03
C ARG A 94 2.67 -22.22 -23.25
N MET A 95 3.57 -21.30 -23.58
CA MET A 95 4.88 -21.13 -22.92
C MET A 95 4.90 -19.99 -21.89
N LYS A 96 3.74 -19.46 -21.47
CA LYS A 96 3.65 -18.28 -20.60
C LYS A 96 4.47 -18.44 -19.30
N ARG A 97 4.41 -19.62 -18.67
CA ARG A 97 5.18 -19.91 -17.44
C ARG A 97 6.69 -20.07 -17.69
N PHE A 98 7.07 -20.57 -18.87
CA PHE A 98 8.48 -20.76 -19.24
C PHE A 98 9.15 -19.44 -19.67
N LEU A 99 8.40 -18.53 -20.30
CA LEU A 99 8.89 -17.23 -20.75
C LEU A 99 8.81 -16.12 -19.69
N SER A 100 8.01 -16.32 -18.64
CA SER A 100 7.77 -15.33 -17.56
C SER A 100 8.93 -15.17 -16.57
N VAL A 101 10.03 -15.91 -16.75
CA VAL A 101 11.23 -15.78 -15.89
C VAL A 101 12.24 -14.84 -16.53
N THR A 102 11.81 -13.63 -16.89
CA THR A 102 12.73 -12.50 -17.04
C THR A 102 12.65 -11.72 -15.74
N GLY A 103 13.58 -11.98 -14.82
CA GLY A 103 13.72 -11.21 -13.59
C GLY A 103 14.04 -9.75 -13.89
N PHE A 104 13.57 -8.85 -13.03
CA PHE A 104 13.87 -7.42 -13.11
C PHE A 104 15.37 -7.17 -13.00
N THR A 105 15.88 -6.23 -13.79
CA THR A 105 17.29 -5.84 -13.73
C THR A 105 17.55 -4.92 -12.55
N LEU A 106 18.78 -4.92 -12.02
CA LEU A 106 19.19 -3.96 -10.96
C LEU A 106 18.99 -2.50 -11.41
N ILE A 107 19.16 -2.23 -12.71
CA ILE A 107 18.97 -0.89 -13.29
C ILE A 107 17.50 -0.46 -13.21
N GLU A 108 16.56 -1.36 -13.50
CA GLU A 108 15.12 -1.06 -13.37
C GLU A 108 14.75 -0.76 -11.91
N LEU A 109 15.26 -1.55 -10.96
CA LEU A 109 15.03 -1.29 -9.54
C LEU A 109 15.62 0.05 -9.09
N ALA A 110 16.84 0.37 -9.53
CA ALA A 110 17.48 1.65 -9.22
C ALA A 110 16.70 2.84 -9.80
N LEU A 111 16.16 2.70 -11.01
CA LEU A 111 15.36 3.73 -11.66
C LEU A 111 14.02 3.94 -10.94
N VAL A 112 13.35 2.87 -10.49
CA VAL A 112 12.12 2.98 -9.69
C VAL A 112 12.40 3.63 -8.34
N ALA A 113 13.47 3.24 -7.66
CA ALA A 113 13.87 3.85 -6.39
C ALA A 113 14.16 5.36 -6.53
N LEU A 114 14.87 5.75 -7.60
CA LEU A 114 15.13 7.15 -7.92
C LEU A 114 13.83 7.95 -8.09
N ILE A 115 12.87 7.42 -8.86
CA ILE A 115 11.57 8.07 -9.07
C ILE A 115 10.82 8.23 -7.74
N ILE A 116 10.80 7.20 -6.89
CA ILE A 116 10.14 7.26 -5.58
C ILE A 116 10.77 8.36 -4.71
N VAL A 117 12.10 8.48 -4.67
CA VAL A 117 12.79 9.52 -3.90
C VAL A 117 12.39 10.92 -4.38
N VAL A 118 12.37 11.14 -5.69
CA VAL A 118 11.95 12.43 -6.28
C VAL A 118 10.49 12.74 -5.92
N LEU A 119 9.59 11.77 -6.05
CA LEU A 119 8.18 11.94 -5.70
C LEU A 119 7.99 12.26 -4.21
N VAL A 120 8.72 11.59 -3.32
CA VAL A 120 8.66 11.85 -1.87
C VAL A 120 9.20 13.25 -1.54
N GLY A 121 10.30 13.66 -2.18
CA GLY A 121 10.89 14.98 -2.00
C GLY A 121 9.96 16.13 -2.43
N ILE A 122 9.19 15.93 -3.52
CA ILE A 122 8.20 16.92 -3.97
C ILE A 122 6.94 16.88 -3.09
N SER A 123 6.51 15.70 -2.66
CA SER A 123 5.25 15.53 -1.91
C SER A 123 5.35 16.03 -0.46
N THR A 124 6.47 15.80 0.21
CA THR A 124 6.65 16.15 1.64
C THR A 124 6.32 17.60 1.99
N PRO A 125 6.81 18.65 1.29
CA PRO A 125 6.45 20.03 1.61
C PRO A 125 4.96 20.31 1.36
N LEU A 126 4.35 19.68 0.36
CA LEU A 126 2.93 19.84 0.04
C LEU A 126 2.05 19.27 1.17
N PHE A 127 2.42 18.10 1.70
CA PHE A 127 1.68 17.44 2.77
C PHE A 127 1.93 18.02 4.16
N ARG A 128 3.07 18.69 4.40
CA ARG A 128 3.38 19.27 5.72
C ARG A 128 2.28 20.20 6.22
N LYS A 129 1.74 21.05 5.33
CA LYS A 129 0.66 21.98 5.68
C LYS A 129 -0.61 21.21 6.08
N THR A 130 -1.06 20.31 5.22
CA THR A 130 -2.26 19.49 5.43
C THR A 130 -2.16 18.66 6.70
N PHE A 131 -1.00 18.06 6.97
CA PHE A 131 -0.78 17.27 8.17
C PHE A 131 -0.89 18.11 9.44
N SER A 132 -0.27 19.29 9.47
CA SER A 132 -0.37 20.20 10.62
C SER A 132 -1.79 20.75 10.83
N ASP A 133 -2.59 20.89 9.77
CA ASP A 133 -4.01 21.27 9.88
C ASP A 133 -4.87 20.11 10.43
N ILE A 134 -4.57 18.86 10.04
CA ILE A 134 -5.22 17.66 10.59
C ILE A 134 -4.86 17.45 12.06
N GLU A 135 -3.59 17.62 12.43
CA GLU A 135 -3.15 17.51 13.83
C GLU A 135 -3.84 18.56 14.70
N LEU A 136 -4.04 19.78 14.19
CA LEU A 136 -4.79 20.84 14.88
C LEU A 136 -6.25 20.44 15.12
N ASP A 137 -6.89 19.88 14.09
CA ASP A 137 -8.26 19.38 14.17
C ASP A 137 -8.38 18.28 15.23
N GLU A 138 -7.48 17.29 15.19
CA GLU A 138 -7.46 16.18 16.15
C GLU A 138 -7.15 16.65 17.58
N ALA A 139 -6.15 17.52 17.77
CA ALA A 139 -5.78 18.05 19.08
C ALA A 139 -6.95 18.83 19.71
N SER A 140 -7.63 19.68 18.92
CA SER A 140 -8.78 20.45 19.41
C SER A 140 -9.93 19.54 19.84
N TYR A 141 -10.20 18.49 19.06
CA TYR A 141 -11.23 17.50 19.36
C TYR A 141 -10.88 16.68 20.60
N ASN A 142 -9.63 16.22 20.72
CA ASN A 142 -9.15 15.44 21.85
C ASN A 142 -9.21 16.24 23.16
N ILE A 143 -8.87 17.53 23.14
CA ILE A 143 -8.99 18.40 24.32
C ILE A 143 -10.45 18.62 24.69
N ALA A 144 -11.33 18.90 23.72
CA ALA A 144 -12.77 19.04 23.99
C ALA A 144 -13.34 17.74 24.58
N LYS A 145 -12.95 16.58 24.05
CA LYS A 145 -13.34 15.26 24.58
C LYS A 145 -12.81 15.03 25.98
N PHE A 146 -11.58 15.45 26.27
CA PHE A 146 -10.99 15.38 27.61
C PHE A 146 -11.75 16.23 28.62
N MET A 147 -12.13 17.46 28.25
CA MET A 147 -12.98 18.33 29.07
C MET A 147 -14.37 17.71 29.32
N ASN A 148 -15.03 17.20 28.27
CA ASN A 148 -16.32 16.52 28.41
C ASN A 148 -16.22 15.28 29.30
N TYR A 149 -15.11 14.54 29.25
CA TYR A 149 -14.86 13.43 30.16
C TYR A 149 -14.74 13.91 31.62
N ALA A 150 -13.96 14.98 31.87
CA ALA A 150 -13.80 15.54 33.21
C ALA A 150 -15.14 16.00 33.80
N GLN A 151 -16.00 16.59 32.97
CA GLN A 151 -17.37 16.97 33.31
C GLN A 151 -18.25 15.75 33.63
N ALA A 152 -18.26 14.75 32.74
CA ALA A 152 -19.04 13.53 32.96
C ALA A 152 -18.58 12.80 34.22
N LYS A 153 -17.27 12.82 34.51
CA LYS A 153 -16.70 12.26 35.74
C LYS A 153 -17.18 13.00 36.99
N ALA A 154 -17.14 14.34 36.97
CA ALA A 154 -17.62 15.16 38.08
C ALA A 154 -19.07 14.84 38.46
N VAL A 155 -19.92 14.65 37.43
CA VAL A 155 -21.33 14.27 37.61
C VAL A 155 -21.48 12.84 38.12
N ALA A 156 -20.78 11.88 37.51
CA ALA A 156 -20.95 10.47 37.83
C ALA A 156 -20.44 10.10 39.22
N GLU A 157 -19.32 10.70 39.65
CA GLU A 157 -18.69 10.41 40.94
C GLU A 157 -19.08 11.43 42.04
N ILE A 158 -19.87 12.46 41.69
CA ILE A 158 -20.30 13.52 42.62
C ILE A 158 -19.10 14.21 43.28
N VAL A 159 -18.09 14.53 42.47
CA VAL A 159 -16.84 15.18 42.88
C VAL A 159 -16.58 16.43 42.06
N THR A 160 -15.85 17.39 42.62
CA THR A 160 -15.37 18.55 41.86
C THR A 160 -14.10 18.14 41.12
N THR A 161 -14.09 18.29 39.79
CA THR A 161 -12.89 18.03 38.98
C THR A 161 -12.29 19.33 38.49
N LYS A 162 -10.96 19.37 38.40
CA LYS A 162 -10.21 20.55 37.97
C LYS A 162 -9.15 20.18 36.97
N ILE A 163 -9.20 20.82 35.80
CA ILE A 163 -8.18 20.70 34.77
C ILE A 163 -7.21 21.85 34.91
N TYR A 164 -5.92 21.53 34.85
CA TYR A 164 -4.84 22.52 34.78
C TYR A 164 -4.25 22.54 33.37
N PHE A 165 -3.92 23.74 32.91
CA PHE A 165 -3.23 24.02 31.65
C PHE A 165 -1.94 24.78 31.94
N ASP A 166 -0.83 24.28 31.43
CA ASP A 166 0.46 24.98 31.36
C ASP A 166 0.71 25.29 29.88
N PHE A 167 0.44 26.55 29.50
CA PHE A 167 0.53 27.03 28.13
C PHE A 167 1.98 27.11 27.63
N GLU A 168 2.94 27.37 28.52
CA GLU A 168 4.36 27.42 28.15
C GLU A 168 4.89 26.03 27.79
N LYS A 169 4.49 25.02 28.56
CA LYS A 169 4.89 23.63 28.31
C LYS A 169 3.94 22.88 27.39
N ASN A 170 2.82 23.49 26.98
CA ASN A 170 1.78 22.88 26.17
C ASN A 170 1.24 21.56 26.77
N ILE A 171 1.07 21.53 28.09
CA ILE A 171 0.58 20.36 28.83
C ILE A 171 -0.68 20.65 29.62
N TYR A 172 -1.48 19.62 29.87
CA TYR A 172 -2.67 19.69 30.70
C TYR A 172 -2.90 18.39 31.47
N TRP A 173 -3.56 18.46 32.61
CA TRP A 173 -3.88 17.29 33.44
C TRP A 173 -5.13 17.49 34.27
N LEU A 174 -5.75 16.37 34.65
CA LEU A 174 -6.96 16.34 35.45
C LEU A 174 -6.64 16.00 36.91
N THR A 175 -7.34 16.69 37.80
CA THR A 175 -7.37 16.44 39.23
C THR A 175 -8.81 16.40 39.72
N GLU A 176 -9.01 15.83 40.90
CA GLU A 176 -10.31 15.71 41.55
C GLU A 176 -10.19 16.06 43.03
N ASN A 177 -11.28 16.56 43.59
CA ASN A 177 -11.45 16.76 45.01
C ASN A 177 -12.44 15.71 45.55
N ASN A 178 -11.91 14.78 46.35
CA ASN A 178 -12.67 13.68 46.97
C ASN A 178 -13.12 13.99 48.41
N ASP A 179 -12.73 15.14 48.97
CA ASP A 179 -13.04 15.55 50.34
C ASP A 179 -13.72 16.94 50.34
N PRO A 180 -15.06 16.99 50.36
CA PRO A 180 -15.81 18.25 50.35
C PRO A 180 -15.46 19.20 51.52
N SER A 181 -14.88 18.68 52.60
CA SER A 181 -14.46 19.50 53.75
C SER A 181 -13.19 20.31 53.48
N LYS A 182 -12.45 19.98 52.41
CA LYS A 182 -11.21 20.65 51.98
C LYS A 182 -11.33 21.08 50.51
N PRO A 183 -12.05 22.16 50.19
CA PRO A 183 -12.37 22.55 48.82
C PRO A 183 -11.12 22.82 47.96
N ASP A 184 -9.99 23.21 48.57
CA ASP A 184 -8.74 23.51 47.86
C ASP A 184 -7.81 22.30 47.66
N TYR A 185 -8.15 21.14 48.22
CA TYR A 185 -7.30 19.96 48.14
C TYR A 185 -7.69 19.06 46.94
N PHE A 186 -6.88 19.12 45.88
CA PHE A 186 -7.06 18.31 44.67
C PHE A 186 -5.95 17.27 44.53
N THR A 187 -6.33 16.04 44.19
CA THR A 187 -5.40 14.95 43.88
C THR A 187 -5.48 14.56 42.41
N ARG A 188 -4.38 14.04 41.83
CA ARG A 188 -4.43 13.51 40.46
C ARG A 188 -5.38 12.33 40.38
N VAL A 189 -6.18 12.31 39.33
CA VAL A 189 -7.08 11.20 39.03
C VAL A 189 -6.28 9.91 38.87
N THR A 190 -6.80 8.79 39.35
CA THR A 190 -6.13 7.50 39.19
C THR A 190 -6.22 6.97 37.75
N GLY A 191 -5.30 6.09 37.36
CA GLY A 191 -5.31 5.43 36.05
C GLY A 191 -4.75 6.28 34.90
N ARG A 192 -5.19 5.99 33.66
CA ARG A 192 -4.64 6.62 32.44
C ARG A 192 -4.94 8.11 32.33
N LEU A 193 -5.96 8.60 33.02
CA LEU A 193 -6.52 9.94 32.84
C LEU A 193 -5.97 10.99 33.82
N GLY A 194 -5.27 10.59 34.89
CA GLY A 194 -4.46 11.53 35.70
C GLY A 194 -3.04 11.74 35.20
N ARG A 195 -2.70 11.15 34.04
CA ARG A 195 -1.42 11.43 33.37
C ARG A 195 -1.39 12.88 32.89
N VAL A 196 -0.18 13.39 32.70
CA VAL A 196 0.02 14.65 31.99
C VAL A 196 -0.15 14.38 30.50
N PHE A 197 -1.03 15.13 29.86
CA PHE A 197 -1.20 15.14 28.42
C PHE A 197 -0.43 16.32 27.83
N SER A 198 0.11 16.16 26.63
CA SER A 198 0.78 17.21 25.87
C SER A 198 0.10 17.37 24.53
N THR A 199 0.06 18.58 23.98
CA THR A 199 -0.34 18.74 22.58
C THR A 199 0.74 18.19 21.64
N PRO A 200 0.36 17.79 20.40
CA PRO A 200 1.33 17.46 19.36
C PRO A 200 2.31 18.61 19.10
N ARG A 201 3.51 18.28 18.61
CA ARG A 201 4.52 19.29 18.29
C ARG A 201 4.01 20.24 17.21
N GLY A 202 4.21 21.54 17.42
CA GLY A 202 3.77 22.56 16.47
C GLY A 202 2.31 23.00 16.64
N ILE A 203 1.69 22.62 17.76
CA ILE A 203 0.40 23.14 18.20
C ILE A 203 0.60 23.83 19.55
N ASP A 204 0.38 25.14 19.56
CA ASP A 204 0.49 25.98 20.74
C ASP A 204 -0.90 26.21 21.36
N LEU A 205 -0.96 26.09 22.69
CA LEU A 205 -2.13 26.39 23.49
C LEU A 205 -2.05 27.82 24.02
N GLU A 206 -3.14 28.56 23.88
CA GLU A 206 -3.27 29.90 24.41
C GLU A 206 -4.62 30.03 25.14
N GLY A 207 -4.65 30.75 26.26
CA GLY A 207 -5.88 30.94 27.03
C GLY A 207 -5.71 31.98 28.12
N ALA A 208 -6.83 32.60 28.52
CA ALA A 208 -6.84 33.60 29.59
C ALA A 208 -6.79 32.96 31.00
N ALA A 209 -7.40 31.79 31.15
CA ALA A 209 -7.43 31.03 32.40
C ALA A 209 -6.61 29.74 32.25
N SER A 210 -5.74 29.47 33.22
CA SER A 210 -4.92 28.24 33.27
C SER A 210 -5.62 27.08 33.97
N THR A 211 -6.84 27.29 34.49
CA THR A 211 -7.60 26.23 35.16
C THR A 211 -9.06 26.26 34.76
N LEU A 212 -9.68 25.08 34.70
CA LEU A 212 -11.10 24.87 34.44
C LEU A 212 -11.68 23.96 35.52
N VAL A 213 -12.74 24.39 36.19
CA VAL A 213 -13.43 23.64 37.24
C VAL A 213 -14.78 23.13 36.74
N PHE A 214 -15.06 21.85 37.00
CA PHE A 214 -16.36 21.23 36.82
C PHE A 214 -16.95 20.82 38.17
N TYR A 215 -18.21 21.17 38.38
CA TYR A 215 -18.93 20.87 39.60
C TYR A 215 -19.76 19.59 39.45
N PRO A 216 -20.12 18.90 40.55
CA PRO A 216 -21.00 17.72 40.53
C PRO A 216 -22.35 17.93 39.82
N SER A 217 -22.81 19.19 39.72
CA SER A 217 -24.02 19.58 39.01
C SER A 217 -23.90 19.49 37.48
N GLY A 218 -22.70 19.25 36.94
CA GLY A 218 -22.40 19.26 35.51
C GLY A 218 -22.12 20.65 34.94
N ARG A 219 -22.24 21.70 35.75
CA ARG A 219 -21.87 23.07 35.41
C ARG A 219 -20.36 23.28 35.44
N SER A 220 -19.89 24.29 34.72
CA SER A 220 -18.51 24.74 34.74
C SER A 220 -18.45 26.26 34.86
N GLU A 221 -17.25 26.79 35.06
CA GLU A 221 -16.97 28.20 34.76
C GLU A 221 -16.94 28.41 33.23
N ASP A 222 -17.21 29.64 32.77
CA ASP A 222 -16.99 29.99 31.35
C ASP A 222 -15.49 29.86 31.04
N PHE A 223 -15.16 29.06 30.04
CA PHE A 223 -13.78 28.74 29.73
C PHE A 223 -13.58 28.58 28.24
N LYS A 224 -12.49 29.20 27.77
CA LYS A 224 -12.08 29.15 26.37
C LYS A 224 -10.57 29.10 26.25
N ILE A 225 -10.10 28.26 25.34
CA ILE A 225 -8.70 28.18 24.92
C ILE A 225 -8.64 28.15 23.40
N SER A 226 -7.57 28.71 22.85
CA SER A 226 -7.23 28.60 21.44
C SER A 226 -6.06 27.65 21.23
N LEU A 227 -6.13 26.89 20.15
CA LEU A 227 -5.05 26.08 19.63
C LEU A 227 -4.60 26.71 18.33
N LYS A 228 -3.30 26.90 18.16
CA LYS A 228 -2.72 27.48 16.96
C LYS A 228 -1.65 26.56 16.41
N ASN A 229 -1.68 26.30 15.11
CA ASN A 229 -0.62 25.54 14.45
C ASN A 229 0.45 26.45 13.82
N GLN A 230 1.57 25.85 13.40
CA GLN A 230 2.66 26.56 12.73
C GLN A 230 2.25 27.28 11.43
N ASN A 231 1.14 26.87 10.81
CA ASN A 231 0.61 27.49 9.60
C ASN A 231 -0.24 28.74 9.90
N GLY A 232 -0.48 29.06 11.17
CA GLY A 232 -1.32 30.17 11.62
C GLY A 232 -2.82 29.88 11.63
N ARG A 233 -3.25 28.63 11.39
CA ARG A 233 -4.66 28.22 11.58
C ARG A 233 -4.93 28.14 13.08
N VAL A 234 -6.07 28.67 13.50
CA VAL A 234 -6.50 28.72 14.90
C VAL A 234 -7.82 27.99 15.07
N LYS A 235 -7.92 27.16 16.11
CA LYS A 235 -9.18 26.55 16.57
C LYS A 235 -9.48 26.98 18.00
N LEU A 236 -10.76 27.17 18.30
CA LEU A 236 -11.21 27.53 19.64
C LEU A 236 -11.88 26.32 20.29
N VAL A 237 -11.52 26.00 21.53
CA VAL A 237 -12.29 25.09 22.38
C VAL A 237 -12.99 25.92 23.45
N ARG A 238 -14.32 25.85 23.48
CA ARG A 238 -15.16 26.58 24.44
C ARG A 238 -16.00 25.61 25.26
N VAL A 239 -16.11 25.89 26.55
CA VAL A 239 -17.02 25.21 27.48
C VAL A 239 -18.20 26.11 27.78
N LYS A 240 -19.42 25.60 27.65
CA LYS A 240 -20.64 26.36 28.01
C LYS A 240 -20.91 26.24 29.51
N GLU A 241 -20.94 27.35 30.23
CA GLU A 241 -21.14 27.41 31.69
C GLU A 241 -22.33 26.56 32.18
N GLU A 242 -23.49 26.70 31.52
CA GLU A 242 -24.74 26.05 31.94
C GLU A 242 -24.71 24.53 31.81
N THR A 243 -24.06 24.00 30.77
CA THR A 243 -24.06 22.57 30.47
C THR A 243 -22.74 21.88 30.81
N GLY A 244 -21.68 22.65 31.04
CA GLY A 244 -20.30 22.16 31.14
C GLY A 244 -19.78 21.47 29.87
N GLN A 245 -20.49 21.57 28.74
CA GLN A 245 -20.08 20.89 27.52
C GLN A 245 -19.04 21.69 26.76
N ALA A 246 -17.93 21.02 26.46
CA ALA A 246 -16.83 21.51 25.65
C ALA A 246 -17.03 21.16 24.18
N ASN A 247 -16.83 22.14 23.30
CA ASN A 247 -16.86 21.96 21.85
C ASN A 247 -15.67 22.64 21.19
N ALA A 248 -15.09 21.97 20.20
CA ALA A 248 -14.10 22.56 19.30
C ALA A 248 -14.82 23.25 18.13
N ILE A 249 -14.50 24.51 17.89
CA ILE A 249 -15.11 25.36 16.88
C ILE A 249 -14.00 25.94 16.01
N ASP A 250 -14.22 25.96 14.70
CA ASP A 250 -13.36 26.71 13.80
C ASP A 250 -13.55 28.21 14.08
N THR A 251 -12.44 28.91 14.30
CA THR A 251 -12.46 30.38 14.32
C THR A 251 -12.67 30.79 12.87
N GLU A 252 -13.88 31.24 12.52
CA GLU A 252 -14.15 31.80 11.19
C GLU A 252 -13.10 32.87 10.88
N LYS A 253 -12.57 32.82 9.65
CA LYS A 253 -11.63 33.81 9.13
C LYS A 253 -12.27 35.18 9.01
#